data_AF-A0A6A5TSA2-F1
#
_entry.id   AF-A0A6A5TSA2-F1
#
_cell.length_a   1.000
_cell.length_b   1.000
_cell.length_c   1.000
_cell.angle_alpha   90.00
_cell.angle_beta   90.00
_cell.angle_gamma   90.00
#
_symmetry.space_group_name_H-M   'P 1'
#
loop_
_entity.id
_entity.type
_entity.pdbx_description
1 polymer ?
#
loop_
_entity_poly.entity_id
_entity_poly.type
_entity_poly.pdbx_seq_one_letter_code
_entity_poly.pdbx_strand_id
1 'polypeptide(L)'
;MDAYRPVTSQQPRSAGEARASQHQIPTSRPSFLPGADSSDPIKHFAASFGPGSNSKTAEDASDQGQSVSGTGVSLPKPGGAIGSMNEKFAVHPSLGTCSCSVPIPSPGVGVRGGVEPSLALSYDSGQGNGLFGIGWSLGLGSVTRKSEKGIPTYQDESDIFILSGVEDLVPELSYDAANNSWHRLEVPPRTLNGVQFEIQRYRPRIESGFAIIEKWTAMSRSDSHWRVISGDNQTSTFGTSPQSRICDPSDQSCYQSIRTSVFDRFSSD
;
A
#
# COMPACT_ATOMS: atom_id res chain seq x y z
N MET A 1 -60.81 4.15 42.94
CA MET A 1 -59.97 4.22 44.15
C MET A 1 -58.76 3.34 43.86
N ASP A 2 -57.51 3.78 43.80
CA ASP A 2 -56.87 4.90 44.48
C ASP A 2 -55.70 5.50 43.67
N ALA A 3 -55.33 6.71 44.08
CA ALA A 3 -54.54 7.70 43.38
C ALA A 3 -53.03 7.43 43.30
N TYR A 4 -52.44 7.90 42.19
CA TYR A 4 -51.01 8.04 41.93
C TYR A 4 -50.47 9.26 42.69
N ARG A 5 -49.37 9.11 43.45
CA ARG A 5 -48.56 10.21 44.02
C ARG A 5 -47.13 10.12 43.47
N PRO A 6 -46.50 11.24 43.03
CA PRO A 6 -45.13 11.23 42.52
C PRO A 6 -44.09 11.40 43.64
N VAL A 7 -42.92 10.77 43.48
CA VAL A 7 -41.76 10.92 44.37
C VAL A 7 -40.77 11.92 43.78
N THR A 8 -40.42 12.89 44.63
CA THR A 8 -39.53 14.03 44.41
C THR A 8 -38.04 13.64 44.29
N SER A 9 -37.33 14.44 43.49
CA SER A 9 -35.89 14.48 43.23
C SER A 9 -34.99 14.39 44.47
N GLN A 10 -33.95 13.56 44.40
CA GLN A 10 -32.78 13.67 45.28
C GLN A 10 -31.62 14.38 44.55
N GLN A 11 -31.08 15.37 45.24
CA GLN A 11 -29.88 16.15 44.91
C GLN A 11 -28.73 15.62 45.79
N PRO A 12 -27.51 15.41 45.27
CA PRO A 12 -26.41 14.85 46.06
C PRO A 12 -25.73 15.88 46.99
N ARG A 13 -25.23 15.34 48.11
CA ARG A 13 -24.62 16.03 49.25
C ARG A 13 -23.24 16.63 48.94
N SER A 14 -22.94 17.72 49.66
CA SER A 14 -21.65 18.40 49.78
C SER A 14 -20.52 17.50 50.27
N ALA A 15 -19.33 17.64 49.68
CA ALA A 15 -18.07 17.11 50.20
C ALA A 15 -17.03 18.25 50.33
N GLY A 16 -16.21 18.12 51.37
CA GLY A 16 -15.41 19.19 51.99
C GLY A 16 -14.33 19.83 51.12
N GLU A 17 -14.05 21.08 51.48
CA GLU A 17 -12.89 21.86 51.08
C GLU A 17 -11.58 21.19 51.53
N ALA A 18 -10.66 21.00 50.60
CA ALA A 18 -9.25 20.75 50.89
C ALA A 18 -8.39 21.76 50.13
N ARG A 19 -7.55 22.43 50.91
CA ARG A 19 -6.70 23.59 50.62
C ARG A 19 -5.55 23.21 49.68
N ALA A 20 -5.43 23.88 48.54
CA ALA A 20 -4.33 23.70 47.59
C ALA A 20 -3.10 24.52 48.02
N SER A 21 -1.99 23.84 48.30
CA SER A 21 -0.66 24.46 48.44
C SER A 21 0.02 24.49 47.08
N GLN A 22 0.43 25.68 46.64
CA GLN A 22 1.28 25.89 45.46
C GLN A 22 2.67 25.28 45.70
N HIS A 23 3.12 24.42 44.80
CA HIS A 23 4.52 24.08 44.59
C HIS A 23 4.85 24.23 43.11
N GLN A 24 5.65 25.24 42.79
CA GLN A 24 6.28 25.44 41.50
C GLN A 24 7.36 24.36 41.30
N ILE A 25 7.38 23.73 40.12
CA ILE A 25 8.48 22.87 39.68
C ILE A 25 9.08 23.53 38.42
N PRO A 26 10.40 23.75 38.37
CA PRO A 26 11.05 24.54 37.32
C PRO A 26 11.13 23.79 35.99
N THR A 27 10.93 24.54 34.91
CA THR A 27 11.19 24.13 33.53
C THR A 27 12.69 24.12 33.25
N SER A 28 13.29 22.94 33.17
CA SER A 28 14.59 22.74 32.51
C SER A 28 14.51 21.53 31.57
N ARG A 29 14.84 21.78 30.30
CA ARG A 29 14.80 20.84 29.18
C ARG A 29 16.11 20.04 29.16
N PRO A 30 16.11 18.71 29.35
CA PRO A 30 17.34 17.94 29.17
C PRO A 30 17.62 17.77 27.67
N SER A 31 18.79 18.25 27.25
CA SER A 31 19.40 18.01 25.95
C SER A 31 19.92 16.57 25.89
N PHE A 32 19.29 15.73 25.05
CA PHE A 32 19.78 14.40 24.71
C PHE A 32 20.46 14.43 23.32
N LEU A 33 21.69 13.92 23.28
CA LEU A 33 22.48 13.67 22.07
C LEU A 33 21.87 12.49 21.29
N PRO A 34 21.85 12.50 19.93
CA PRO A 34 21.46 11.31 19.18
C PRO A 34 22.70 10.46 18.87
N GLY A 35 22.68 9.22 19.36
CA GLY A 35 23.61 8.15 18.98
C GLY A 35 22.84 6.86 18.73
N ALA A 36 23.15 6.25 17.58
CA ALA A 36 22.94 4.85 17.19
C ALA A 36 21.49 4.32 16.94
N ASP A 37 21.23 4.16 15.63
CA ASP A 37 20.74 2.95 14.96
C ASP A 37 19.42 2.32 15.43
N SER A 38 18.32 2.78 14.83
CA SER A 38 17.03 2.08 14.81
C SER A 38 16.59 1.85 13.37
N SER A 39 16.70 0.61 12.91
CA SER A 39 16.13 0.14 11.66
C SER A 39 14.61 -0.04 11.82
N ASP A 40 13.83 0.91 11.31
CA ASP A 40 12.36 0.85 11.27
C ASP A 40 11.88 -0.29 10.35
N PRO A 41 11.09 -1.26 10.85
CA PRO A 41 10.64 -2.41 10.06
C PRO A 41 9.51 -2.10 9.06
N ILE A 42 8.97 -0.88 9.04
CA ILE A 42 7.86 -0.49 8.14
C ILE A 42 8.36 -0.12 6.72
N LYS A 43 9.66 0.10 6.53
CA LYS A 43 10.22 0.50 5.22
C LYS A 43 10.28 -0.64 4.19
N HIS A 44 10.11 -1.90 4.60
CA HIS A 44 10.29 -3.04 3.71
C HIS A 44 9.08 -3.39 2.85
N PHE A 45 7.88 -2.93 3.18
CA PHE A 45 6.69 -3.22 2.35
C PHE A 45 6.50 -2.25 1.18
N ALA A 46 6.89 -0.97 1.37
CA ALA A 46 6.84 0.05 0.32
C ALA A 46 7.79 -0.21 -0.86
N ALA A 47 8.74 -1.16 -0.72
CA ALA A 47 9.70 -1.53 -1.76
C ALA A 47 9.10 -2.35 -2.91
N SER A 48 7.81 -2.73 -2.87
CA SER A 48 7.15 -3.45 -3.97
C SER A 48 6.62 -2.56 -5.10
N PHE A 49 6.84 -1.23 -5.01
CA PHE A 49 6.31 -0.24 -5.96
C PHE A 49 7.36 0.75 -6.51
N GLY A 50 8.65 0.41 -6.50
CA GLY A 50 9.70 1.20 -7.17
C GLY A 50 11.11 0.74 -6.76
N PRO A 51 12.16 0.97 -7.58
CA PRO A 51 13.52 0.56 -7.24
C PRO A 51 14.04 1.38 -6.05
N GLY A 52 14.50 0.70 -5.01
CA GLY A 52 14.98 1.32 -3.77
C GLY A 52 16.20 2.22 -3.99
N SER A 53 16.04 3.52 -3.74
CA SER A 53 17.15 4.49 -3.67
C SER A 53 17.45 4.81 -2.20
N ASN A 54 18.63 4.40 -1.71
CA ASN A 54 19.14 4.79 -0.39
C ASN A 54 19.58 6.27 -0.41
N SER A 55 18.88 7.15 0.29
CA SER A 55 19.31 8.53 0.51
C SER A 55 20.37 8.59 1.61
N LYS A 56 21.64 8.82 1.24
CA LYS A 56 22.65 9.41 2.14
C LYS A 56 22.56 10.93 2.04
N THR A 57 22.54 11.58 3.19
CA THR A 57 22.58 13.04 3.40
C THR A 57 23.75 13.66 2.65
N ALA A 58 23.49 14.72 1.87
CA ALA A 58 24.51 15.52 1.20
C ALA A 58 24.51 16.94 1.77
N GLU A 59 25.63 17.33 2.39
CA GLU A 59 26.01 18.73 2.58
C GLU A 59 26.96 19.15 1.46
N ASP A 60 26.71 20.38 1.02
CA ASP A 60 27.50 21.30 0.20
C ASP A 60 27.76 20.98 -1.28
N ALA A 61 27.37 21.95 -2.11
CA ALA A 61 27.33 21.90 -3.55
C ALA A 61 28.65 22.43 -4.15
N SER A 62 29.30 21.62 -4.96
CA SER A 62 30.20 22.10 -6.00
C SER A 62 29.82 21.49 -7.33
N ASP A 63 29.58 22.38 -8.30
CA ASP A 63 29.20 22.13 -9.67
C ASP A 63 30.32 21.36 -10.40
N GLN A 64 30.11 20.06 -10.59
CA GLN A 64 30.92 19.20 -11.44
C GLN A 64 29.99 18.67 -12.54
N GLY A 65 30.22 19.15 -13.77
CA GLY A 65 29.46 18.76 -14.94
C GLY A 65 29.36 17.24 -15.05
N GLN A 66 28.13 16.74 -15.08
CA GLN A 66 27.84 15.31 -15.29
C GLN A 66 28.33 14.90 -16.68
N SER A 67 29.49 14.25 -16.74
CA SER A 67 29.92 13.52 -17.91
C SER A 67 29.07 12.25 -18.02
N VAL A 68 28.25 12.18 -19.07
CA VAL A 68 27.53 10.95 -19.41
C VAL A 68 28.59 9.92 -19.82
N SER A 69 28.76 8.89 -19.00
CA SER A 69 29.68 7.80 -19.28
C SER A 69 29.22 7.06 -20.54
N GLY A 70 30.03 7.07 -21.59
CA GLY A 70 29.75 6.34 -22.83
C GLY A 70 29.72 4.84 -22.59
N THR A 71 28.73 4.15 -23.15
CA THR A 71 28.59 2.70 -23.05
C THR A 71 29.55 2.00 -24.02
N GLY A 72 30.68 1.52 -23.50
CA GLY A 72 31.60 0.65 -24.24
C GLY A 72 31.12 -0.81 -24.21
N VAL A 73 31.09 -1.47 -25.37
CA VAL A 73 30.80 -2.92 -25.45
C VAL A 73 32.03 -3.68 -24.95
N SER A 74 31.86 -4.52 -23.94
CA SER A 74 32.92 -5.39 -23.41
C SER A 74 32.42 -6.80 -23.21
N LEU A 75 33.31 -7.78 -23.35
CA LEU A 75 33.00 -9.17 -23.02
C LEU A 75 32.86 -9.31 -21.50
N PRO A 76 31.91 -10.15 -21.02
CA PRO A 76 31.84 -10.47 -19.60
C PRO A 76 33.15 -11.11 -19.17
N LYS A 77 33.75 -10.60 -18.09
CA LYS A 77 34.97 -11.17 -17.53
C LYS A 77 34.68 -12.59 -17.05
N PRO A 78 35.55 -13.58 -17.32
CA PRO A 78 35.38 -14.93 -16.81
C PRO A 78 35.25 -14.93 -15.28
N GLY A 79 34.20 -15.56 -14.76
CA GLY A 79 33.95 -15.69 -13.32
C GLY A 79 34.62 -16.91 -12.69
N GLY A 80 34.78 -16.89 -11.37
CA GLY A 80 35.31 -18.02 -10.57
C GLY A 80 34.73 -18.11 -9.15
N ALA A 81 33.76 -17.26 -8.80
CA ALA A 81 33.08 -17.28 -7.51
C ALA A 81 31.75 -18.05 -7.63
N ILE A 82 31.51 -18.99 -6.73
CA ILE A 82 30.21 -19.63 -6.55
C ILE A 82 29.40 -18.75 -5.60
N GLY A 83 28.33 -18.13 -6.09
CA GLY A 83 27.40 -17.33 -5.28
C GLY A 83 26.17 -18.14 -4.86
N SER A 84 25.64 -17.88 -3.67
CA SER A 84 24.33 -18.41 -3.23
C SER A 84 23.17 -17.69 -3.95
N MET A 85 21.93 -18.11 -3.69
CA MET A 85 20.72 -17.52 -4.29
C MET A 85 20.28 -16.19 -3.64
N ASN A 86 21.19 -15.53 -2.88
CA ASN A 86 20.92 -14.30 -2.14
C ASN A 86 19.72 -14.41 -1.18
N GLU A 87 19.53 -15.58 -0.56
CA GLU A 87 18.52 -15.77 0.47
C GLU A 87 18.75 -14.84 1.67
N LYS A 88 17.66 -14.28 2.19
CA LYS A 88 17.67 -13.42 3.38
C LYS A 88 16.79 -14.03 4.46
N PHE A 89 17.30 -14.07 5.68
CA PHE A 89 16.55 -14.50 6.86
C PHE A 89 16.39 -13.32 7.82
N ALA A 90 15.19 -13.14 8.35
CA ALA A 90 14.89 -12.11 9.32
C ALA A 90 13.91 -12.63 10.39
N VAL A 91 13.89 -11.93 11.53
CA VAL A 91 12.94 -12.18 12.62
C VAL A 91 12.15 -10.89 12.79
N HIS A 92 10.82 -11.00 12.89
CA HIS A 92 9.95 -9.89 13.29
C HIS A 92 9.88 -9.84 14.82
N PRO A 93 10.62 -8.93 15.49
CA PRO A 93 10.75 -8.97 16.95
C PRO A 93 9.44 -8.70 17.68
N SER A 94 8.52 -7.94 17.08
CA SER A 94 7.23 -7.60 17.66
C SER A 94 6.20 -8.73 17.57
N LEU A 95 6.28 -9.56 16.52
CA LEU A 95 5.33 -10.65 16.28
C LEU A 95 5.91 -12.03 16.65
N GLY A 96 7.23 -12.12 16.85
CA GLY A 96 7.93 -13.38 17.10
C GLY A 96 7.97 -14.32 15.89
N THR A 97 7.64 -13.84 14.69
CA THR A 97 7.65 -14.64 13.46
C THR A 97 9.02 -14.64 12.81
N CYS A 98 9.34 -15.69 12.06
CA CYS A 98 10.51 -15.75 11.21
C CYS A 98 10.11 -15.58 9.75
N SER A 99 10.92 -14.83 8.99
CA SER A 99 10.73 -14.62 7.56
C SER A 99 11.96 -15.01 6.77
N CYS A 100 11.73 -15.53 5.57
CA CYS A 100 12.77 -15.85 4.60
C CYS A 100 12.36 -15.33 3.22
N SER A 101 13.31 -14.83 2.44
CA SER A 101 13.05 -14.40 1.07
C SER A 101 14.07 -15.04 0.13
N VAL A 102 13.57 -15.74 -0.89
CA VAL A 102 14.36 -16.36 -1.95
C VAL A 102 14.03 -15.64 -3.28
N PRO A 103 14.91 -14.74 -3.76
CA PRO A 103 14.73 -14.08 -5.04
C PRO A 103 14.63 -15.07 -6.19
N ILE A 104 13.70 -14.83 -7.12
CA ILE A 104 13.61 -15.57 -8.37
C ILE A 104 14.36 -14.75 -9.42
N PRO A 105 15.49 -15.25 -9.95
CA PRO A 105 16.29 -14.48 -10.88
C PRO A 105 15.54 -14.28 -12.20
N SER A 106 15.32 -13.02 -12.56
CA SER A 106 14.90 -12.62 -13.90
C SER A 106 16.11 -12.58 -14.84
N PRO A 107 15.95 -12.94 -16.11
CA PRO A 107 16.98 -12.69 -17.11
C PRO A 107 17.04 -11.17 -17.39
N GLY A 108 17.76 -10.41 -16.55
CA GLY A 108 17.93 -8.96 -16.69
C GLY A 108 18.74 -8.52 -17.92
N VAL A 109 19.16 -9.46 -18.78
CA VAL A 109 19.94 -9.20 -19.99
C VAL A 109 18.98 -9.07 -21.18
N GLY A 110 18.83 -7.84 -21.69
CA GLY A 110 18.13 -7.58 -22.96
C GLY A 110 16.74 -6.94 -22.84
N VAL A 111 16.29 -6.59 -21.64
CA VAL A 111 15.01 -5.90 -21.45
C VAL A 111 15.18 -4.40 -21.70
N ARG A 112 14.44 -3.85 -22.68
CA ARG A 112 14.39 -2.40 -22.93
C ARG A 112 13.75 -1.71 -21.73
N GLY A 113 14.37 -0.65 -21.22
CA GLY A 113 13.82 0.19 -20.16
C GLY A 113 14.05 -0.30 -18.73
N GLY A 114 14.74 -1.43 -18.52
CA GLY A 114 15.01 -1.94 -17.17
C GLY A 114 13.76 -2.39 -16.39
N VAL A 115 12.64 -2.58 -17.09
CA VAL A 115 11.38 -3.06 -16.50
C VAL A 115 11.42 -4.58 -16.44
N GLU A 116 11.89 -5.11 -15.32
CA GLU A 116 11.85 -6.55 -15.06
C GLU A 116 10.93 -6.89 -13.88
N PRO A 117 10.25 -8.05 -13.92
CA PRO A 117 9.47 -8.49 -12.77
C PRO A 117 10.42 -8.88 -11.63
N SER A 118 10.42 -8.07 -10.57
CA SER A 118 11.08 -8.44 -9.32
C SER A 118 10.18 -9.42 -8.56
N LEU A 119 10.53 -10.71 -8.60
CA LEU A 119 9.80 -11.78 -7.92
C LEU A 119 10.69 -12.41 -6.84
N ALA A 120 10.08 -12.71 -5.70
CA ALA A 120 10.71 -13.46 -4.63
C ALA A 120 9.69 -14.39 -3.99
N LEU A 121 10.11 -15.62 -3.72
CA LEU A 121 9.36 -16.53 -2.86
C LEU A 121 9.59 -16.09 -1.41
N SER A 122 8.52 -15.73 -0.73
CA SER A 122 8.56 -15.18 0.63
C SER A 122 7.93 -16.15 1.62
N TYR A 123 8.66 -16.47 2.67
CA TYR A 123 8.21 -17.27 3.80
C TYR A 123 7.91 -16.38 5.00
N ASP A 124 6.81 -16.65 5.71
CA ASP A 124 6.52 -16.14 7.04
C ASP A 124 5.87 -17.27 7.88
N SER A 125 6.44 -17.56 9.05
CA SER A 125 5.90 -18.61 9.94
C SER A 125 4.48 -18.35 10.44
N GLY A 126 4.03 -17.09 10.42
CA GLY A 126 2.67 -16.69 10.78
C GLY A 126 1.67 -16.78 9.63
N GLN A 127 2.11 -17.03 8.40
CA GLN A 127 1.22 -17.19 7.25
C GLN A 127 0.63 -18.60 7.17
N GLY A 128 -0.60 -18.67 6.64
CA GLY A 128 -1.33 -19.91 6.44
C GLY A 128 -0.86 -20.72 5.23
N ASN A 129 -1.73 -21.61 4.76
CA ASN A 129 -1.48 -22.40 3.56
C ASN A 129 -1.68 -21.58 2.29
N GLY A 130 -0.80 -21.74 1.31
CA GLY A 130 -0.87 -21.08 0.01
C GLY A 130 -0.47 -22.01 -1.14
N LEU A 131 -0.41 -21.48 -2.35
CA LEU A 131 -0.07 -22.24 -3.57
C LEU A 131 1.34 -22.88 -3.51
N PHE A 132 2.23 -22.30 -2.71
CA PHE A 132 3.62 -22.75 -2.57
C PHE A 132 3.88 -23.52 -1.26
N GLY A 133 2.82 -23.90 -0.56
CA GLY A 133 2.88 -24.56 0.74
C GLY A 133 2.61 -23.62 1.91
N ILE A 134 2.68 -24.17 3.12
CA ILE A 134 2.42 -23.44 4.36
C ILE A 134 3.52 -22.41 4.60
N GLY A 135 3.12 -21.18 4.92
CA GLY A 135 4.02 -20.06 5.19
C GLY A 135 4.64 -19.43 3.95
N TRP A 136 4.53 -20.06 2.77
CA TRP A 136 5.14 -19.59 1.53
C TRP A 136 4.15 -18.84 0.64
N SER A 137 4.62 -17.73 0.06
CA SER A 137 3.85 -16.86 -0.82
C SER A 137 4.72 -16.32 -1.95
N LEU A 138 4.09 -16.03 -3.09
CA LEU A 138 4.69 -15.26 -4.17
C LEU A 138 4.05 -13.88 -4.15
N GLY A 139 4.87 -12.83 -3.99
CA GLY A 139 4.43 -11.44 -3.84
C GLY A 139 3.86 -10.84 -5.13
N LEU A 140 2.77 -11.40 -5.65
CA LEU A 140 2.03 -10.81 -6.76
C LEU A 140 1.14 -9.68 -6.23
N GLY A 141 1.31 -8.48 -6.77
CA GLY A 141 0.42 -7.36 -6.40
C GLY A 141 -1.03 -7.71 -6.69
N SER A 142 -1.94 -7.32 -5.80
CA SER A 142 -3.38 -7.51 -5.99
C SER A 142 -4.19 -6.41 -5.31
N VAL A 143 -5.42 -6.20 -5.76
CA VAL A 143 -6.43 -5.39 -5.06
C VAL A 143 -7.53 -6.34 -4.59
N THR A 144 -7.81 -6.36 -3.29
CA THR A 144 -8.72 -7.33 -2.67
C THR A 144 -9.77 -6.60 -1.83
N ARG A 145 -11.01 -7.09 -1.79
CA ARG A 145 -12.01 -6.61 -0.82
C ARG A 145 -11.66 -7.09 0.59
N LYS A 146 -11.70 -6.18 1.56
CA LYS A 146 -11.40 -6.48 2.96
C LYS A 146 -12.46 -7.39 3.57
N SER A 147 -12.04 -8.53 4.11
CA SER A 147 -12.92 -9.51 4.76
C SER A 147 -12.67 -9.72 6.27
N GLU A 148 -11.70 -9.00 6.86
CA GLU A 148 -11.33 -9.17 8.27
C GLU A 148 -12.42 -8.76 9.28
N LYS A 149 -13.26 -7.78 8.90
CA LYS A 149 -14.28 -7.17 9.78
C LYS A 149 -15.72 -7.51 9.38
N GLY A 150 -15.89 -8.46 8.47
CA GLY A 150 -17.19 -8.83 7.92
C GLY A 150 -17.09 -9.37 6.52
N ILE A 151 -18.19 -9.91 6.02
CA ILE A 151 -18.29 -10.42 4.65
C ILE A 151 -18.51 -9.23 3.71
N PRO A 152 -17.72 -9.08 2.63
CA PRO A 152 -17.94 -8.05 1.62
C PRO A 152 -19.35 -8.14 1.04
N THR A 153 -19.99 -6.99 0.87
CA THR A 153 -21.35 -6.89 0.29
C THR A 153 -21.34 -6.70 -1.22
N TYR A 154 -20.14 -6.62 -1.82
CA TYR A 154 -19.90 -6.36 -3.23
C TYR A 154 -20.50 -5.04 -3.72
N GLN A 155 -20.68 -4.10 -2.79
CA GLN A 155 -21.05 -2.71 -3.05
C GLN A 155 -19.81 -1.85 -2.78
N ASP A 156 -19.39 -1.06 -3.76
CA ASP A 156 -18.15 -0.28 -3.68
C ASP A 156 -18.25 0.88 -2.67
N GLU A 157 -19.46 1.25 -2.29
CA GLU A 157 -19.80 2.30 -1.33
C GLU A 157 -19.56 1.88 0.12
N SER A 158 -19.79 0.60 0.42
CA SER A 158 -19.70 0.04 1.77
C SER A 158 -18.40 -0.73 2.00
N ASP A 159 -17.89 -1.38 0.96
CA ASP A 159 -16.71 -2.24 1.08
C ASP A 159 -15.40 -1.44 1.04
N ILE A 160 -14.41 -1.94 1.77
CA ILE A 160 -13.04 -1.41 1.78
C ILE A 160 -12.20 -2.30 0.88
N PHE A 161 -11.31 -1.69 0.09
CA PHE A 161 -10.33 -2.42 -0.71
C PHE A 161 -8.97 -2.38 -0.03
N ILE A 162 -8.12 -3.36 -0.33
CA ILE A 162 -6.76 -3.45 0.18
C ILE A 162 -5.82 -3.58 -1.02
N LEU A 163 -4.82 -2.71 -1.11
CA LEU A 163 -3.76 -2.82 -2.11
C LEU A 163 -2.60 -3.66 -1.56
N SER A 164 -2.28 -4.75 -2.25
CA SER A 164 -1.21 -5.71 -1.95
C SER A 164 -1.23 -6.25 -0.51
N GLY A 165 -2.39 -6.28 0.15
CA GLY A 165 -2.54 -6.88 1.48
C GLY A 165 -2.10 -6.01 2.66
N VAL A 166 -1.75 -4.73 2.46
CA VAL A 166 -1.21 -3.90 3.56
C VAL A 166 -1.96 -2.60 3.81
N GLU A 167 -2.48 -1.95 2.77
CA GLU A 167 -3.12 -0.64 2.95
C GLU A 167 -4.61 -0.67 2.62
N ASP A 168 -5.42 -0.26 3.60
CA ASP A 168 -6.85 0.01 3.41
C ASP A 168 -7.02 1.21 2.48
N LEU A 169 -7.64 0.98 1.33
CA LEU A 169 -8.02 2.00 0.38
C LEU A 169 -9.36 2.60 0.76
N VAL A 170 -9.42 3.93 0.75
CA VAL A 170 -10.64 4.71 0.93
C VAL A 170 -10.89 5.57 -0.31
N PRO A 171 -12.14 5.86 -0.68
CA PRO A 171 -12.43 6.77 -1.78
C PRO A 171 -11.77 8.13 -1.57
N GLU A 172 -11.19 8.69 -2.62
CA GLU A 172 -10.70 10.07 -2.60
C GLU A 172 -11.91 11.01 -2.61
N LEU A 173 -11.90 12.00 -1.70
CA LEU A 173 -13.00 12.93 -1.52
C LEU A 173 -12.57 14.36 -1.87
N SER A 174 -13.46 15.10 -2.52
CA SER A 174 -13.38 16.55 -2.73
C SER A 174 -14.34 17.27 -1.79
N TYR A 175 -13.89 18.40 -1.26
CA TYR A 175 -14.71 19.26 -0.41
C TYR A 175 -15.47 20.28 -1.26
N ASP A 176 -16.80 20.26 -1.19
CA ASP A 176 -17.65 21.29 -1.73
C ASP A 176 -17.87 22.38 -0.68
N ALA A 177 -17.21 23.53 -0.87
CA ALA A 177 -17.33 24.68 0.02
C ALA A 177 -18.70 25.35 -0.05
N ALA A 178 -19.44 25.23 -1.16
CA ALA A 178 -20.76 25.84 -1.31
C ALA A 178 -21.81 25.10 -0.49
N ASN A 179 -21.73 23.76 -0.47
CA ASN A 179 -22.66 22.90 0.26
C ASN A 179 -22.09 22.41 1.61
N ASN A 180 -20.89 22.84 1.99
CA ASN A 180 -20.19 22.44 3.22
C ASN A 180 -20.19 20.92 3.43
N SER A 181 -19.87 20.17 2.37
CA SER A 181 -19.97 18.71 2.34
C SER A 181 -18.83 18.05 1.58
N TRP A 182 -18.51 16.81 1.94
CA TRP A 182 -17.53 15.98 1.23
C TRP A 182 -18.24 15.06 0.26
N HIS A 183 -17.78 15.01 -0.98
CA HIS A 183 -18.25 14.08 -2.00
C HIS A 183 -17.05 13.34 -2.59
N ARG A 184 -17.29 12.22 -3.28
CA ARG A 184 -16.21 11.52 -4.01
C ARG A 184 -15.64 12.45 -5.08
N LEU A 185 -14.32 12.40 -5.25
CA LEU A 185 -13.64 13.17 -6.29
C LEU A 185 -14.24 12.82 -7.67
N GLU A 186 -14.74 13.83 -8.36
CA GLU A 186 -15.23 13.67 -9.72
C GLU A 186 -14.06 13.53 -10.69
N VAL A 187 -14.01 12.38 -11.38
CA VAL A 187 -13.04 12.12 -12.45
C VAL A 187 -13.80 12.00 -13.76
N PRO A 188 -13.44 12.78 -14.80
CA PRO A 188 -14.08 12.68 -16.11
C PRO A 188 -14.00 11.24 -16.65
N PRO A 189 -15.11 10.69 -17.18
CA PRO A 189 -15.08 9.39 -17.84
C PRO A 189 -14.07 9.35 -18.98
N ARG A 190 -13.46 8.18 -19.20
CA ARG A 190 -12.49 7.97 -20.29
C ARG A 190 -12.94 6.87 -21.22
N THR A 191 -12.60 7.01 -22.50
CA THR A 191 -12.88 5.99 -23.51
C THR A 191 -11.59 5.24 -23.83
N LEU A 192 -11.61 3.91 -23.71
CA LEU A 192 -10.53 3.02 -24.11
C LEU A 192 -11.10 1.97 -25.05
N ASN A 193 -10.50 1.80 -26.23
CA ASN A 193 -10.92 0.83 -27.24
C ASN A 193 -12.43 0.86 -27.57
N GLY A 194 -13.03 2.06 -27.59
CA GLY A 194 -14.46 2.25 -27.86
C GLY A 194 -15.39 1.98 -26.67
N VAL A 195 -14.84 1.61 -25.50
CA VAL A 195 -15.60 1.40 -24.26
C VAL A 195 -15.43 2.61 -23.34
N GLN A 196 -16.54 3.17 -22.86
CA GLN A 196 -16.52 4.28 -21.90
C GLN A 196 -16.46 3.75 -20.47
N PHE A 197 -15.55 4.29 -19.68
CA PHE A 197 -15.31 3.93 -18.28
C PHE A 197 -15.61 5.10 -17.36
N GLU A 198 -16.37 4.80 -16.31
CA GLU A 198 -16.41 5.59 -15.08
C GLU A 198 -15.16 5.29 -14.25
N ILE A 199 -14.54 6.33 -13.69
CA ILE A 199 -13.30 6.21 -12.92
C ILE A 199 -13.55 6.71 -11.50
N GLN A 200 -13.28 5.87 -10.51
CA GLN A 200 -13.26 6.26 -9.10
C GLN A 200 -11.82 6.26 -8.58
N ARG A 201 -11.41 7.33 -7.90
CA ARG A 201 -10.10 7.40 -7.24
C ARG A 201 -10.16 6.96 -5.79
N TYR A 202 -9.08 6.33 -5.37
CA TYR A 202 -8.85 5.85 -4.02
C TYR A 202 -7.50 6.33 -3.52
N ARG A 203 -7.35 6.35 -2.19
CA ARG A 203 -6.09 6.63 -1.51
C ARG A 203 -5.89 5.65 -0.35
N PRO A 204 -4.65 5.28 -0.01
CA PRO A 204 -4.34 4.59 1.24
C PRO A 204 -4.81 5.40 2.45
N ARG A 205 -5.23 4.70 3.50
CA ARG A 205 -5.50 5.32 4.81
C ARG A 205 -4.24 5.94 5.39
N ILE A 206 -3.09 5.30 5.19
CA ILE A 206 -1.77 5.82 5.55
C ILE A 206 -0.98 6.06 4.27
N GLU A 207 -0.79 7.33 3.92
CA GLU A 207 -0.11 7.72 2.69
C GLU A 207 1.41 7.53 2.81
N SER A 208 2.04 6.92 1.79
CA SER A 208 3.49 6.70 1.77
C SER A 208 4.13 6.80 0.37
N GLY A 209 3.36 6.54 -0.69
CA GLY A 209 3.87 6.48 -2.06
C GLY A 209 3.28 7.51 -3.03
N PHE A 210 2.26 8.26 -2.58
CA PHE A 210 1.52 9.23 -3.39
C PHE A 210 1.07 8.66 -4.75
N ALA A 211 0.69 7.38 -4.75
CA ALA A 211 0.25 6.70 -5.95
C ALA A 211 -1.16 7.16 -6.32
N ILE A 212 -1.41 7.31 -7.62
CA ILE A 212 -2.77 7.50 -8.14
C ILE A 212 -3.38 6.10 -8.27
N ILE A 213 -4.41 5.83 -7.46
CA ILE A 213 -5.11 4.54 -7.45
C ILE A 213 -6.51 4.76 -8.00
N GLU A 214 -6.82 4.10 -9.11
CA GLU A 214 -8.06 4.26 -9.86
C GLU A 214 -8.75 2.91 -10.04
N LYS A 215 -10.05 2.86 -9.75
CA LYS A 215 -10.94 1.80 -10.21
C LYS A 215 -11.63 2.27 -11.48
N TRP A 216 -11.55 1.45 -12.52
CA TRP A 216 -12.15 1.70 -13.82
C TRP A 216 -13.31 0.75 -14.00
N THR A 217 -14.51 1.27 -14.16
CA THR A 217 -15.73 0.46 -14.34
C THR A 217 -16.39 0.86 -15.65
N ALA A 218 -16.59 -0.11 -16.55
CA ALA A 218 -17.29 0.15 -17.80
C ALA A 218 -18.70 0.68 -17.51
N MET A 219 -19.18 1.65 -18.28
CA MET A 219 -20.53 2.20 -18.08
C MET A 219 -21.64 1.16 -18.28
N SER A 220 -21.37 0.15 -19.12
CA SER A 220 -22.21 -1.05 -19.28
C SER A 220 -22.24 -1.96 -18.05
N ARG A 221 -21.37 -1.71 -17.06
CA ARG A 221 -21.07 -2.57 -15.89
C ARG A 221 -20.59 -3.98 -16.26
N SER A 222 -20.21 -4.19 -17.52
CA SER A 222 -19.74 -5.50 -18.01
C SER A 222 -18.30 -5.81 -17.63
N ASP A 223 -17.53 -4.79 -17.23
CA ASP A 223 -16.12 -4.96 -16.93
C ASP A 223 -15.65 -3.96 -15.87
N SER A 224 -14.69 -4.38 -15.04
CA SER A 224 -13.99 -3.48 -14.12
C SER A 224 -12.56 -3.92 -13.88
N HIS A 225 -11.64 -2.98 -13.83
CA HIS A 225 -10.23 -3.23 -13.51
C HIS A 225 -9.68 -2.12 -12.61
N TRP A 226 -8.50 -2.35 -12.06
CA TRP A 226 -7.79 -1.33 -11.29
C TRP A 226 -6.55 -0.86 -12.04
N ARG A 227 -6.20 0.39 -11.82
CA ARG A 227 -4.99 1.01 -12.32
C ARG A 227 -4.29 1.77 -11.20
N VAL A 228 -3.01 1.52 -11.02
CA VAL A 228 -2.17 2.19 -10.02
C VAL A 228 -1.00 2.83 -10.75
N ILE A 229 -0.82 4.13 -10.55
CA ILE A 229 0.33 4.88 -11.07
C ILE A 229 1.16 5.30 -9.86
N SER A 230 2.36 4.74 -9.71
CA SER A 230 3.26 5.07 -8.61
C SER A 230 3.92 6.43 -8.80
N GLY A 231 4.55 6.95 -7.74
CA GLY A 231 5.24 8.25 -7.78
C GLY A 231 6.44 8.32 -8.74
N ASP A 232 7.01 7.17 -9.13
CA ASP A 232 8.02 7.06 -10.19
C ASP A 232 7.42 6.90 -11.60
N ASN A 233 6.10 7.08 -11.72
CA ASN A 233 5.33 7.05 -12.96
C ASN A 233 5.34 5.68 -13.68
N GLN A 234 5.42 4.60 -12.90
CA GLN A 234 5.12 3.24 -13.36
C GLN A 234 3.62 2.98 -13.23
N THR A 235 3.01 2.45 -14.28
CA THR A 235 1.58 2.10 -14.30
C THR A 235 1.42 0.60 -14.17
N SER A 236 0.69 0.15 -13.15
CA SER A 236 0.27 -1.24 -12.97
C SER A 236 -1.22 -1.39 -13.18
N THR A 237 -1.65 -2.38 -13.96
CA THR A 237 -3.07 -2.75 -14.09
C THR A 237 -3.36 -4.03 -13.34
N PHE A 238 -4.58 -4.17 -12.81
CA PHE A 238 -5.00 -5.35 -12.06
C PHE A 238 -6.36 -5.81 -12.53
N GLY A 239 -6.49 -7.11 -12.74
CA GLY A 239 -7.73 -7.71 -13.19
C GLY A 239 -8.18 -7.19 -14.54
N THR A 240 -7.33 -7.08 -15.57
CA THR A 240 -7.79 -6.69 -16.92
C THR A 240 -8.30 -7.87 -17.76
N SER A 241 -8.09 -9.11 -17.31
CA SER A 241 -8.66 -10.30 -17.92
C SER A 241 -9.42 -11.14 -16.89
N PRO A 242 -10.32 -12.04 -17.32
CA PRO A 242 -11.00 -12.95 -16.40
C PRO A 242 -10.05 -13.85 -15.61
N GLN A 243 -8.89 -14.24 -16.18
CA GLN A 243 -7.92 -15.10 -15.47
C GLN A 243 -7.15 -14.35 -14.37
N SER A 244 -7.12 -13.02 -14.42
CA SER A 244 -6.49 -12.20 -13.38
C SER A 244 -7.49 -11.70 -12.34
N ARG A 245 -8.65 -12.35 -12.22
CA ARG A 245 -9.67 -12.04 -11.20
C ARG A 245 -10.12 -13.30 -10.48
N ILE A 246 -10.45 -13.13 -9.21
CA ILE A 246 -11.19 -14.13 -8.42
C ILE A 246 -12.57 -13.53 -8.16
N CYS A 247 -13.59 -14.13 -8.77
CA CYS A 247 -14.96 -13.67 -8.71
C CYS A 247 -15.90 -14.81 -8.35
N ASP A 248 -17.07 -14.46 -7.83
CA ASP A 248 -18.15 -15.42 -7.60
C ASP A 248 -18.62 -15.99 -8.95
N PRO A 249 -18.68 -17.32 -9.12
CA PRO A 249 -19.08 -17.94 -10.38
C PRO A 249 -20.55 -17.73 -10.74
N SER A 250 -21.40 -17.32 -9.78
CA SER A 250 -22.84 -17.16 -9.98
C SER A 250 -23.25 -15.78 -10.47
N ASP A 251 -22.58 -14.71 -10.03
CA ASP A 251 -22.93 -13.33 -10.37
C ASP A 251 -21.75 -12.48 -10.90
N GLN A 252 -20.56 -13.08 -11.05
CA GLN A 252 -19.32 -12.44 -11.53
C GLN A 252 -18.82 -11.28 -10.64
N SER A 253 -19.32 -11.15 -9.41
CA SER A 253 -18.81 -10.17 -8.45
C SER A 253 -17.39 -10.54 -8.00
N CYS A 254 -16.44 -9.63 -8.18
CA CYS A 254 -15.02 -9.94 -7.97
C CYS A 254 -14.55 -9.56 -6.56
N TYR A 255 -13.96 -10.55 -5.88
CA TYR A 255 -13.32 -10.41 -4.58
C TYR A 255 -11.89 -9.88 -4.70
N GLN A 256 -11.13 -10.36 -5.70
CA GLN A 256 -9.72 -10.02 -5.88
C GLN A 256 -9.37 -9.78 -7.35
N SER A 257 -8.57 -8.75 -7.61
CA SER A 257 -7.97 -8.42 -8.91
C SER A 257 -6.46 -8.53 -8.81
N ILE A 258 -5.86 -9.44 -9.58
CA ILE A 258 -4.42 -9.75 -9.59
C ILE A 258 -3.73 -8.86 -10.63
N ARG A 259 -2.52 -8.39 -10.34
CA ARG A 259 -1.73 -7.57 -11.27
C ARG A 259 -1.58 -8.28 -12.61
N THR A 260 -1.97 -7.61 -13.69
CA THR A 260 -1.97 -8.17 -15.05
C THR A 260 -0.82 -7.61 -15.89
N SER A 261 -0.52 -6.32 -15.76
CA SER A 261 0.59 -5.70 -16.49
C SER A 261 1.26 -4.59 -15.68
N VAL A 262 2.49 -4.26 -16.08
CA VAL A 262 3.29 -3.14 -15.58
C VAL A 262 3.93 -2.45 -16.77
N PHE A 263 3.81 -1.13 -16.82
CA PHE A 263 4.35 -0.27 -17.86
C PHE A 263 5.19 0.83 -17.23
N ASP A 264 6.32 1.16 -17.86
CA ASP A 264 7.05 2.38 -17.53
C ASP A 264 6.43 3.59 -18.25
N ARG A 265 6.97 4.77 -17.96
CA ARG A 265 6.54 6.03 -18.59
C ARG A 265 6.76 6.10 -20.12
N PHE A 266 7.47 5.14 -20.70
CA PHE A 266 7.88 5.14 -22.12
C PHE A 266 7.15 4.06 -22.95
N SER A 267 6.47 3.13 -22.29
CA SER A 267 5.64 2.11 -22.91
C SER A 267 4.19 2.61 -23.01
N SER A 268 3.58 2.42 -24.18
CA SER A 268 2.17 2.78 -24.42
C SER A 268 1.25 1.62 -24.00
N ASP A 269 0.10 1.96 -23.41
CA ASP A 269 -1.05 1.05 -23.16
C ASP A 269 -1.61 0.46 -24.46
#